data_AF-A0A2E7SVG3-F1
#
_entry.id   AF-A0A2E7SVG3-F1
#
_cell.length_a   1.000
_cell.length_b   1.000
_cell.length_c   1.000
_cell.angle_alpha   90.00
_cell.angle_beta   90.00
_cell.angle_gamma   90.00
#
_symmetry.space_group_name_H-M   'P 1'
#
loop_
_entity.id
_entity.type
_entity.pdbx_description
1 polymer ?
#
loop_
_entity_poly.entity_id
_entity_poly.type
_entity_poly.pdbx_seq_one_letter_code
_entity_poly.pdbx_strand_id
1 'polypeptide(L)'
;MTIARGLVALILIPCVWLLHFLFATKFEIYEKRPIWAAVVVLASLIVLGRLLLKTKTHRKTVLLFNVLAWSLSIALFWWIEFYTQYDPINKNYVIGEKISWANHKGLRDAQGDLFNIESELKKTAHTLLIFYRGHW
;
A
#
# COMPACT_ATOMS: atom_id res chain seq x y z
N MET A 1 -10.38 32.23 5.56
CA MET A 1 -9.29 31.67 4.72
C MET A 1 -8.43 30.63 5.46
N THR A 2 -8.04 30.87 6.71
CA THR A 2 -7.18 29.99 7.53
C THR A 2 -7.75 28.57 7.72
N ILE A 3 -9.05 28.45 8.01
CA ILE A 3 -9.73 27.17 8.20
C ILE A 3 -9.78 26.37 6.90
N ALA A 4 -10.15 27.00 5.78
CA ALA A 4 -10.20 26.36 4.46
C ALA A 4 -8.84 25.78 4.06
N ARG A 5 -7.74 26.53 4.27
CA ARG A 5 -6.38 26.03 4.02
C ARG A 5 -6.02 24.83 4.90
N GLY A 6 -6.41 24.87 6.18
CA GLY A 6 -6.22 23.73 7.08
C GLY A 6 -7.03 22.49 6.66
N LEU A 7 -8.27 22.70 6.23
CA LEU A 7 -9.13 21.63 5.74
C LEU A 7 -8.56 20.97 4.48
N VAL A 8 -8.10 21.78 3.51
CA VAL A 8 -7.45 21.26 2.29
C VAL A 8 -6.22 20.43 2.63
N ALA A 9 -5.34 20.94 3.50
CA ALA A 9 -4.15 20.19 3.93
C ALA A 9 -4.50 18.87 4.62
N LEU A 10 -5.56 18.85 5.44
CA LEU A 10 -6.05 17.64 6.09
C LEU A 10 -6.59 16.62 5.09
N ILE A 11 -7.38 17.05 4.10
CA ILE A 11 -8.00 16.18 3.07
C ILE A 11 -6.98 15.58 2.12
N LEU A 12 -5.85 16.27 1.87
CA LEU A 12 -4.80 15.73 1.00
C LEU A 12 -4.22 14.40 1.51
N ILE A 13 -4.18 14.18 2.83
CA ILE A 13 -3.63 12.94 3.42
C ILE A 13 -4.44 11.69 3.01
N PRO A 14 -5.77 11.62 3.23
CA PRO A 14 -6.56 10.48 2.75
C PRO A 14 -6.63 10.41 1.21
N CYS A 15 -6.50 11.53 0.48
CA CYS A 15 -6.39 11.48 -0.98
C CYS A 15 -5.11 10.76 -1.45
N VAL A 16 -3.98 10.97 -0.77
CA VAL A 16 -2.74 10.23 -1.03
C VAL A 16 -2.94 8.74 -0.80
N TRP A 17 -3.64 8.37 0.28
CA TRP A 17 -4.00 6.98 0.54
C TRP A 17 -4.79 6.36 -0.62
N LEU A 18 -5.85 7.04 -1.04
CA LEU A 18 -6.70 6.59 -2.15
C LEU A 18 -5.91 6.45 -3.45
N LEU A 19 -5.04 7.42 -3.77
CA LEU A 19 -4.21 7.37 -4.97
C LEU A 19 -3.22 6.20 -4.95
N HIS A 20 -2.55 5.98 -3.81
CA HIS A 20 -1.64 4.85 -3.67
C HIS A 20 -2.39 3.51 -3.83
N PHE A 21 -3.58 3.40 -3.25
CA PHE A 21 -4.44 2.23 -3.42
C PHE A 21 -4.88 2.02 -4.88
N LEU A 22 -5.28 3.08 -5.58
CA LEU A 22 -5.67 3.01 -6.99
C LEU A 22 -4.49 2.61 -7.90
N PHE A 23 -3.30 3.16 -7.65
CA PHE A 23 -2.10 2.76 -8.39
C PHE A 23 -1.77 1.28 -8.22
N ALA A 24 -1.87 0.77 -7.00
CA ALA A 24 -1.62 -0.65 -6.73
C ALA A 24 -2.70 -1.57 -7.33
N THR A 25 -3.99 -1.16 -7.29
CA THR A 25 -5.12 -2.04 -7.68
C THR A 25 -5.55 -1.95 -9.14
N LYS A 26 -5.41 -0.78 -9.78
CA LYS A 26 -5.85 -0.57 -11.18
C LYS A 26 -4.72 -0.51 -12.18
N PHE A 27 -3.53 -0.11 -11.74
CA PHE A 27 -2.37 0.11 -12.62
C PHE A 27 -1.20 -0.83 -12.32
N GLU A 28 -1.33 -1.70 -11.30
CA GLU A 28 -0.29 -2.67 -10.90
C GLU A 28 1.06 -1.99 -10.55
N ILE A 29 1.02 -0.73 -10.14
CA ILE A 29 2.21 0.03 -9.73
C ILE A 29 2.43 -0.19 -8.23
N TYR A 30 3.37 -1.07 -7.89
CA TYR A 30 3.71 -1.43 -6.52
C TYR A 30 4.99 -0.72 -6.06
N GLU A 31 4.82 0.42 -5.39
CA GLU A 31 5.94 1.16 -4.81
C GLU A 31 6.15 0.74 -3.35
N LYS A 32 7.30 0.12 -3.04
CA LYS A 32 7.66 -0.22 -1.66
C LYS A 32 7.73 1.01 -0.74
N ARG A 33 8.13 2.16 -1.29
CA ARG A 33 8.25 3.45 -0.60
C ARG A 33 7.81 4.58 -1.52
N PRO A 34 6.53 4.98 -1.51
CA PRO A 34 6.02 6.04 -2.38
C PRO A 34 6.58 7.40 -1.94
N ILE A 35 7.69 7.83 -2.56
CA ILE A 35 8.36 9.11 -2.22
C ILE A 35 7.42 10.29 -2.44
N TRP A 36 6.61 10.24 -3.50
CA TRP A 36 5.62 11.28 -3.80
C TRP A 36 4.58 11.43 -2.67
N ALA A 37 4.12 10.32 -2.10
CA ALA A 37 3.17 10.31 -0.99
C ALA A 37 3.78 10.97 0.24
N ALA A 38 5.04 10.65 0.54
CA ALA A 38 5.76 11.25 1.66
C ALA A 38 5.94 12.77 1.49
N VAL A 39 6.27 13.24 0.28
CA VAL A 39 6.40 14.68 -0.02
C VAL A 39 5.08 15.41 0.21
N VAL A 40 3.95 14.87 -0.29
CA VAL A 40 2.63 15.51 -0.13
C VAL A 40 2.20 15.55 1.32
N VAL A 41 2.34 14.45 2.07
CA VAL A 41 2.00 14.38 3.49
C VAL A 41 2.84 15.37 4.30
N LEU A 42 4.16 15.42 4.05
CA LEU A 42 5.06 16.33 4.75
C LEU A 42 4.71 17.80 4.46
N ALA A 43 4.39 18.14 3.22
CA ALA A 43 3.92 19.48 2.86
C ALA A 43 2.63 19.85 3.59
N SER A 44 1.65 18.94 3.68
CA SER A 44 0.40 19.15 4.43
C SER A 44 0.65 19.38 5.92
N LEU A 45 1.54 18.60 6.53
CA LEU A 45 1.92 18.76 7.95
C LEU A 45 2.62 20.11 8.19
N ILE A 46 3.51 20.55 7.30
CA ILE A 46 4.16 21.86 7.39
C ILE A 46 3.12 22.99 7.33
N VAL A 47 2.16 22.91 6.40
CA VAL A 47 1.08 23.91 6.28
C VAL A 47 0.26 23.97 7.58
N LEU A 48 -0.13 22.82 8.12
CA LEU A 48 -0.91 22.74 9.36
C LEU A 48 -0.14 23.23 10.59
N GLY A 49 1.15 22.90 10.69
CA GLY A 49 2.02 23.39 11.76
C GLY A 49 2.20 24.91 11.69
N ARG A 50 2.42 25.47 10.49
CA ARG A 50 2.49 26.93 10.30
C ARG A 50 1.17 27.61 10.65
N LEU A 51 0.03 27.01 10.31
CA LEU A 51 -1.29 27.51 10.69
C LEU A 51 -1.48 27.50 12.20
N LEU A 52 -1.04 26.45 12.90
CA LEU A 52 -1.14 26.35 14.36
C LEU A 52 -0.37 27.48 15.08
N LEU A 53 0.81 27.83 14.58
CA LEU A 53 1.65 28.90 15.15
C LEU A 53 1.08 30.30 14.88
N LYS A 54 0.51 30.54 13.70
CA LYS A 54 0.03 31.87 13.30
C LYS A 54 -1.38 32.20 13.79
N THR A 55 -2.18 31.18 14.11
CA THR A 55 -3.61 31.36 14.34
C THR A 55 -3.91 31.69 15.79
N LYS A 56 -4.37 32.92 16.06
CA LYS A 56 -4.91 33.32 17.37
C LYS A 56 -6.41 33.00 17.51
N THR A 57 -7.18 33.19 16.45
CA THR A 57 -8.64 32.96 16.39
C THR A 57 -8.94 31.54 15.87
N HIS A 58 -9.80 30.76 16.54
CA HIS A 58 -10.07 29.34 16.21
C HIS A 58 -8.89 28.37 16.42
N ARG A 59 -7.99 28.69 17.36
CA ARG A 59 -6.83 27.85 17.69
C ARG A 59 -7.19 26.40 18.03
N LYS A 60 -8.31 26.17 18.73
CA LYS A 60 -8.81 24.82 19.06
C LYS A 60 -9.10 23.99 17.81
N THR A 61 -9.74 24.57 16.80
CA THR A 61 -10.04 23.90 15.54
C THR A 61 -8.77 23.56 14.76
N VAL A 62 -7.81 24.48 14.68
CA VAL A 62 -6.52 24.24 14.01
C VAL A 62 -5.69 23.18 14.75
N LEU A 63 -5.75 23.16 16.08
CA LEU A 63 -5.14 22.11 16.89
C LEU A 63 -5.74 20.75 16.57
N LEU A 64 -7.08 20.65 16.51
CA LEU A 64 -7.77 19.43 16.11
C LEU A 64 -7.33 18.94 14.73
N PHE A 65 -7.24 19.83 13.74
CA PHE A 65 -6.74 19.48 12.41
C PHE A 65 -5.31 18.94 12.44
N ASN A 66 -4.43 19.52 13.27
CA ASN A 66 -3.07 19.01 13.42
C ASN A 66 -3.06 17.60 14.03
N VAL A 67 -3.82 17.38 15.11
CA VAL A 67 -3.91 16.05 15.76
C VAL A 67 -4.42 15.01 14.76
N LEU A 68 -5.50 15.31 14.04
CA LEU A 68 -6.05 14.39 13.04
C LEU A 68 -5.06 14.13 11.90
N ALA A 69 -4.37 15.16 11.41
CA ALA A 69 -3.41 15.01 10.32
C ALA A 69 -2.21 14.12 10.73
N TRP A 70 -1.70 14.30 11.94
CA TRP A 70 -0.63 13.43 12.47
C TRP A 70 -1.09 11.99 12.61
N SER A 71 -2.27 11.76 13.20
CA SER A 71 -2.85 10.41 13.32
C SER A 71 -3.05 9.75 11.95
N LEU A 72 -3.60 10.47 10.98
CA LEU A 72 -3.79 9.97 9.62
C LEU A 72 -2.47 9.68 8.92
N SER A 73 -1.45 10.52 9.11
CA SER A 73 -0.13 10.32 8.52
C SER A 73 0.54 9.06 9.09
N ILE A 74 0.49 8.87 10.41
CA ILE A 74 1.02 7.67 11.06
C ILE A 74 0.29 6.43 10.57
N ALA A 75 -1.04 6.47 10.51
CA ALA A 75 -1.85 5.36 10.01
C ALA A 75 -1.51 5.02 8.55
N LEU A 76 -1.34 6.03 7.69
CA LEU A 76 -0.94 5.85 6.29
C LEU A 76 0.42 5.16 6.17
N PHE A 77 1.45 5.66 6.86
CA PHE A 77 2.79 5.06 6.78
C PHE A 77 2.84 3.67 7.39
N TRP A 78 2.12 3.44 8.50
CA TRP A 78 1.97 2.11 9.07
C TRP A 78 1.31 1.15 8.07
N TRP A 79 0.24 1.57 7.41
CA TRP A 79 -0.44 0.78 6.39
C TRP A 79 0.48 0.49 5.19
N ILE A 80 1.24 1.48 4.71
CA ILE A 80 2.21 1.28 3.62
C ILE A 80 3.29 0.25 4.04
N GLU A 81 3.93 0.44 5.19
CA GLU A 81 5.03 -0.43 5.64
C GLU A 81 4.57 -1.87 5.92
N PHE A 82 3.40 -2.08 6.54
CA PHE A 82 2.98 -3.42 6.98
C PHE A 82 2.09 -4.16 5.98
N TYR A 83 1.21 -3.47 5.27
CA TYR A 83 0.22 -4.13 4.40
C TYR A 83 0.59 -4.09 2.91
N THR A 84 1.40 -3.12 2.47
CA THR A 84 1.74 -2.99 1.04
C THR A 84 3.15 -3.46 0.69
N GLN A 85 4.00 -3.70 1.69
CA GLN A 85 5.30 -4.33 1.47
C GLN A 85 5.12 -5.85 1.35
N TYR A 86 5.31 -6.37 0.15
CA TYR A 86 5.60 -7.78 -0.02
C TYR A 86 7.10 -7.93 -0.24
N ASP A 87 7.66 -8.98 0.34
CA ASP A 87 9.03 -9.36 0.02
C ASP A 87 9.13 -9.59 -1.49
N PRO A 88 10.12 -8.97 -2.16
CA PRO A 88 10.38 -9.30 -3.55
C PRO A 88 10.69 -10.79 -3.63
N ILE A 89 10.09 -11.48 -4.59
CA ILE A 89 10.45 -12.87 -4.89
C ILE A 89 11.87 -12.85 -5.46
N ASN A 90 12.87 -12.98 -4.59
CA ASN A 90 14.29 -13.02 -4.95
C ASN A 90 14.68 -14.40 -5.53
N LYS A 91 13.82 -14.98 -6.37
CA LYS A 91 14.11 -16.20 -7.13
C LYS A 91 13.91 -15.92 -8.60
N ASN A 92 15.02 -15.66 -9.29
CA ASN A 92 15.06 -15.73 -10.74
C ASN A 92 15.21 -17.19 -11.14
N TYR A 93 14.12 -17.82 -11.57
CA TYR A 93 14.19 -19.15 -12.17
C TYR A 93 14.82 -19.05 -13.55
N VAL A 94 15.80 -19.90 -13.83
CA VAL A 94 16.44 -19.95 -15.16
C VAL A 94 15.63 -20.87 -16.08
N ILE A 95 15.58 -20.55 -17.37
CA ILE A 95 14.95 -21.44 -18.38
C ILE A 95 15.65 -22.80 -18.34
N GLY A 96 14.85 -23.87 -18.20
CA GLY A 96 15.34 -25.26 -18.07
C GLY A 96 15.66 -25.69 -16.63
N GLU A 97 15.56 -24.80 -15.65
CA GLU A 97 15.68 -25.16 -14.24
C GLU A 97 14.46 -25.98 -13.78
N LYS A 98 14.73 -27.11 -13.10
CA LYS A 98 13.66 -27.91 -12.49
C LYS A 98 13.20 -27.22 -11.21
N ILE A 99 12.04 -26.57 -11.27
CA ILE A 99 11.41 -25.93 -10.11
C ILE A 99 10.92 -27.02 -9.16
N SER A 100 11.46 -27.02 -7.93
CA SER A 100 10.93 -27.85 -6.83
C SER A 100 9.81 -27.08 -6.13
N TRP A 101 8.59 -27.61 -6.18
CA TRP A 101 7.41 -27.02 -5.55
C TRP A 101 7.23 -27.53 -4.10
N ALA A 102 8.34 -27.74 -3.40
CA ALA A 102 8.38 -28.38 -2.08
C ALA A 102 7.70 -27.58 -0.96
N ASN A 103 7.28 -26.33 -1.21
CA ASN A 103 6.60 -25.49 -0.23
C ASN A 103 5.15 -25.22 -0.65
N HIS A 104 4.37 -26.30 -0.78
CA HIS A 104 2.92 -26.32 -1.05
C HIS A 104 2.06 -25.92 0.16
N LYS A 105 2.69 -25.49 1.26
CA LYS A 105 1.98 -25.05 2.48
C LYS A 105 1.12 -23.83 2.15
N GLY A 106 -0.16 -24.06 1.89
CA GLY A 106 -1.19 -23.02 1.78
C GLY A 106 -1.75 -22.78 0.37
N LEU A 107 -1.29 -23.47 -0.67
CA LEU A 107 -1.98 -23.43 -1.96
C LEU A 107 -3.34 -24.11 -1.81
N ARG A 108 -4.41 -23.39 -2.13
CA ARG A 108 -5.77 -23.89 -2.13
C ARG A 108 -6.40 -23.68 -3.49
N ASP A 109 -7.28 -24.59 -3.88
CA ASP A 109 -8.11 -24.40 -5.07
C ASP A 109 -9.26 -23.42 -4.79
N ALA A 110 -10.12 -23.23 -5.80
CA ALA A 110 -11.28 -22.35 -5.69
C ALA A 110 -12.33 -22.82 -4.66
N GLN A 111 -12.27 -24.09 -4.25
CA GLN A 111 -13.15 -24.71 -3.26
C GLN A 111 -12.56 -24.63 -1.85
N GLY A 112 -11.30 -24.18 -1.73
CA GLY A 112 -10.59 -24.08 -0.47
C GLY A 112 -9.87 -25.37 -0.08
N ASP A 113 -9.85 -26.39 -0.94
CA ASP A 113 -9.13 -27.63 -0.70
C ASP A 113 -7.64 -27.45 -0.96
N LEU A 114 -6.80 -28.24 -0.28
CA LEU A 114 -5.35 -28.18 -0.47
C LEU A 114 -4.99 -28.60 -1.90
N PHE A 115 -4.33 -27.69 -2.63
CA PHE A 115 -3.96 -27.89 -4.01
C PHE A 115 -2.51 -28.34 -4.14
N ASN A 116 -2.31 -29.55 -4.69
CA ASN A 116 -0.97 -30.08 -5.00
C ASN A 116 -0.60 -29.80 -6.46
N ILE A 117 0.19 -28.74 -6.67
CA ILE A 117 0.63 -28.33 -8.00
C ILE A 117 1.51 -29.39 -8.69
N GLU A 118 2.31 -30.16 -7.95
CA GLU A 118 3.19 -31.18 -8.56
C GLU A 118 2.40 -32.32 -9.20
N SER A 119 1.28 -32.72 -8.60
CA SER A 119 0.44 -33.77 -9.19
C SER A 119 -0.23 -33.31 -10.48
N GLU A 120 -0.66 -32.06 -10.57
CA GLU A 120 -1.28 -31.53 -11.79
C GLU A 120 -0.26 -31.34 -12.92
N LEU A 121 0.93 -30.83 -12.60
CA LEU A 121 2.01 -30.66 -13.58
C LEU A 121 2.44 -32.00 -14.22
N LYS A 122 2.32 -33.13 -13.51
CA LYS A 122 2.67 -34.45 -14.03
C LYS A 122 1.63 -35.05 -14.99
N LYS A 123 0.39 -34.53 -15.02
CA LYS A 123 -0.68 -35.06 -15.88
C LYS A 123 -0.58 -34.57 -17.32
N THR A 124 0.16 -33.48 -17.57
CA THR A 124 0.24 -32.86 -18.89
C THR A 124 1.70 -32.67 -19.30
N ALA A 125 1.97 -32.76 -20.60
CA ALA A 125 3.31 -32.52 -21.13
C ALA A 125 3.72 -31.04 -21.02
N HIS A 126 2.74 -30.14 -20.99
CA HIS A 126 2.95 -28.69 -20.89
C HIS A 126 1.86 -28.08 -20.02
N THR A 127 2.25 -27.14 -19.15
CA THR A 127 1.33 -26.38 -18.30
C THR A 127 1.73 -24.90 -18.30
N LEU A 128 0.75 -24.02 -18.46
CA LEU A 128 0.93 -22.59 -18.26
C LEU A 128 0.55 -22.24 -16.83
N LEU A 129 1.51 -21.72 -16.06
CA LEU A 129 1.25 -21.16 -14.73
C LEU A 129 1.23 -19.65 -14.84
N ILE A 130 0.12 -19.04 -14.43
CA ILE A 130 -0.04 -17.59 -14.40
C ILE A 130 -0.04 -17.17 -12.92
N PHE A 131 0.97 -16.40 -12.54
CA PHE A 131 1.07 -15.84 -11.20
C PHE A 131 0.47 -14.45 -11.21
N TYR A 132 -0.74 -14.34 -10.66
CA TYR A 132 -1.32 -13.05 -10.33
C TYR A 132 -0.87 -12.68 -8.94
N ARG A 133 -0.42 -11.43 -8.79
CA ARG A 133 -0.25 -10.86 -7.46
C ARG A 133 -1.65 -10.53 -6.95
N GLY A 134 -2.20 -11.43 -6.13
CA GLY A 134 -3.51 -11.24 -5.54
C GLY A 134 -3.55 -9.95 -4.71
N HIS A 135 -4.41 -9.03 -5.10
CA HIS A 135 -4.95 -8.04 -4.20
C HIS A 135 -6.33 -8.54 -3.77
N TRP A 136 -6.44 -8.85 -2.47
CA TRP A 136 -7.69 -9.05 -1.73
C TRP A 136 -8.68 -10.04 -2.37
#